data_AF-A0A2M7INE2-F1
#
_entry.id   AF-A0A2M7INE2-F1
#
_cell.length_a   1.000
_cell.length_b   1.000
_cell.length_c   1.000
_cell.angle_alpha   90.00
_cell.angle_beta   90.00
_cell.angle_gamma   90.00
#
_symmetry.space_group_name_H-M   'P 1'
#
loop_
_entity.id
_entity.type
_entity.pdbx_description
1 polymer ?
#
loop_
_entity_poly.entity_id
_entity_poly.type
_entity_poly.pdbx_seq_one_letter_code
_entity_poly.pdbx_strand_id
1 'polypeptide(L)'
;MSFKYIDTHAHLNLAQFSEDANDIIKHCLNEDVAVINIGVNKVTSQRAVTLAIENENLFAMVGVHPINAVSVDPDDIETFPPETTFDHEFYYTLALNKKVVGIGECGFDYFHNSDITYETQREVFLEQIALANELKKPLMLHLRNSKDGRGRNAYEDAYEILKTEARVSGNVHFYAGTYEQAKKFFDLGYAVSFTGV
;
A
#
# COMPACT_ATOMS: atom_id res chain seq x y z
N MET A 1 -0.55 -25.39 2.73
CA MET A 1 0.43 -25.31 1.62
C MET A 1 1.69 -24.65 2.14
N SER A 2 2.83 -24.96 1.52
CA SER A 2 4.09 -24.28 1.79
C SER A 2 4.43 -23.49 0.53
N PHE A 3 4.57 -22.16 0.64
CA PHE A 3 5.00 -21.33 -0.48
C PHE A 3 6.52 -21.19 -0.46
N LYS A 4 7.15 -21.21 -1.63
CA LYS A 4 8.59 -21.00 -1.80
C LYS A 4 8.93 -19.51 -1.77
N TYR A 5 8.06 -18.69 -2.36
CA TYR A 5 8.21 -17.24 -2.42
C TYR A 5 6.90 -16.54 -2.07
N ILE A 6 7.01 -15.30 -1.60
CA ILE A 6 5.89 -14.40 -1.41
C ILE A 6 6.22 -13.13 -2.18
N ASP A 7 5.44 -12.83 -3.22
CA ASP A 7 5.40 -11.50 -3.80
C ASP A 7 4.62 -10.60 -2.85
N THR A 8 5.33 -9.66 -2.20
CA THR A 8 4.75 -8.84 -1.14
C THR A 8 3.94 -7.67 -1.66
N HIS A 9 4.00 -7.36 -2.97
CA HIS A 9 3.35 -6.16 -3.51
C HIS A 9 3.03 -6.32 -5.00
N ALA A 10 1.79 -6.73 -5.30
CA ALA A 10 1.28 -6.83 -6.66
C ALA A 10 -0.05 -6.08 -6.81
N HIS A 11 -0.42 -5.78 -8.07
CA HIS A 11 -1.65 -5.05 -8.40
C HIS A 11 -2.47 -5.76 -9.49
N LEU A 12 -2.72 -7.06 -9.31
CA LEU A 12 -3.52 -7.91 -10.21
C LEU A 12 -5.02 -7.53 -10.25
N ASN A 13 -5.43 -6.59 -9.40
CA ASN A 13 -6.77 -5.99 -9.30
C ASN A 13 -6.95 -4.74 -10.19
N LEU A 14 -5.91 -4.27 -10.87
CA LEU A 14 -5.99 -3.11 -11.77
C LEU A 14 -6.46 -3.52 -13.18
N ALA A 15 -6.98 -2.56 -13.93
CA ALA A 15 -7.61 -2.78 -15.23
C ALA A 15 -6.65 -3.35 -16.28
N GLN A 16 -5.34 -3.07 -16.14
CA GLN A 16 -4.26 -3.61 -16.96
C GLN A 16 -4.26 -5.15 -16.99
N PHE A 17 -4.73 -5.79 -15.92
CA PHE A 17 -4.75 -7.24 -15.75
C PHE A 17 -6.16 -7.85 -15.83
N SER A 18 -7.14 -7.09 -16.35
CA SER A 18 -8.54 -7.52 -16.38
C SER A 18 -8.78 -8.81 -17.19
N GLU A 19 -7.95 -9.09 -18.18
CA GLU A 19 -8.07 -10.28 -19.04
C GLU A 19 -7.29 -11.49 -18.53
N ASP A 20 -6.19 -11.31 -17.80
CA ASP A 20 -5.21 -12.35 -17.50
C ASP A 20 -4.88 -12.54 -16.01
N ALA A 21 -5.44 -11.72 -15.09
CA ALA A 21 -5.16 -11.83 -13.65
C ALA A 21 -5.34 -13.26 -13.11
N ASN A 22 -6.43 -13.95 -13.47
CA ASN A 22 -6.69 -15.32 -13.02
C ASN A 22 -5.65 -16.33 -13.52
N ASP A 23 -5.15 -16.14 -14.74
CA ASP A 23 -4.14 -17.03 -15.30
C ASP A 23 -2.77 -16.77 -14.67
N ILE A 24 -2.45 -15.50 -14.38
CA ILE A 24 -1.27 -15.12 -13.61
C ILE A 24 -1.32 -15.72 -12.20
N ILE A 25 -2.45 -15.59 -11.48
CA ILE A 25 -2.60 -16.13 -10.12
C ILE A 25 -2.40 -17.64 -10.08
N LYS A 26 -2.99 -18.38 -11.05
CA LYS A 26 -2.79 -19.83 -11.19
C LYS A 26 -1.35 -20.18 -11.52
N HIS A 27 -0.69 -19.39 -12.37
CA HIS A 27 0.72 -19.60 -12.68
C HIS A 27 1.59 -19.42 -11.42
N CYS A 28 1.38 -18.35 -10.65
CA CYS A 28 2.03 -18.16 -9.35
C CYS A 28 1.80 -19.35 -8.42
N LEU A 29 0.57 -19.87 -8.34
CA LEU A 29 0.25 -21.04 -7.51
C LEU A 29 1.06 -22.28 -7.93
N ASN A 30 1.15 -22.55 -9.24
CA ASN A 30 1.90 -23.69 -9.78
C ASN A 30 3.42 -23.59 -9.52
N GLU A 31 3.93 -22.37 -9.34
CA GLU A 31 5.34 -22.09 -9.02
C GLU A 31 5.59 -21.91 -7.50
N ASP A 32 4.62 -22.30 -6.66
CA ASP A 32 4.65 -22.14 -5.20
C ASP A 32 4.86 -20.68 -4.74
N VAL A 33 4.31 -19.72 -5.48
CA VAL A 33 4.33 -18.27 -5.17
C VAL A 33 2.99 -17.84 -4.58
N ALA A 34 3.04 -17.32 -3.35
CA ALA A 34 1.95 -16.52 -2.80
C ALA A 34 2.10 -15.06 -3.18
N VAL A 35 0.99 -14.34 -3.24
CA VAL A 35 0.96 -12.95 -3.69
C VAL A 35 0.11 -12.12 -2.71
N ILE A 36 0.61 -10.94 -2.33
CA ILE A 36 -0.16 -9.93 -1.61
C ILE A 36 -0.59 -8.86 -2.61
N ASN A 37 -1.89 -8.82 -2.89
CA ASN A 37 -2.51 -7.93 -3.85
C ASN A 37 -2.98 -6.63 -3.19
N ILE A 38 -2.57 -5.49 -3.71
CA ILE A 38 -2.66 -4.21 -3.02
C ILE A 38 -3.79 -3.36 -3.63
N GLY A 39 -4.73 -2.95 -2.78
CA GLY A 39 -5.70 -1.91 -3.09
C GLY A 39 -5.11 -0.51 -2.92
N VAL A 40 -5.48 0.40 -3.82
CA VAL A 40 -5.01 1.80 -3.83
C VAL A 40 -6.14 2.82 -3.63
N ASN A 41 -7.39 2.37 -3.71
CA ASN A 41 -8.63 3.12 -3.44
C ASN A 41 -9.76 2.13 -3.11
N LYS A 42 -11.00 2.60 -2.87
CA LYS A 42 -12.13 1.74 -2.50
C LYS A 42 -12.42 0.66 -3.53
N VAL A 43 -12.44 1.03 -4.80
CA VAL A 43 -12.80 0.12 -5.90
C VAL A 43 -11.76 -0.97 -6.04
N THR A 44 -10.48 -0.58 -6.09
CA THR A 44 -9.37 -1.52 -6.25
C THR A 44 -9.16 -2.35 -4.98
N SER A 45 -9.39 -1.81 -3.79
CA SER A 45 -9.38 -2.54 -2.51
C SER A 45 -10.47 -3.62 -2.47
N GLN A 46 -11.70 -3.27 -2.86
CA GLN A 46 -12.79 -4.25 -2.94
C GLN A 46 -12.45 -5.38 -3.95
N ARG A 47 -11.90 -5.03 -5.12
CA ARG A 47 -11.45 -6.01 -6.12
C ARG A 47 -10.34 -6.90 -5.59
N ALA A 48 -9.35 -6.34 -4.89
CA ALA A 48 -8.25 -7.10 -4.29
C ALA A 48 -8.77 -8.14 -3.29
N VAL A 49 -9.72 -7.75 -2.44
CA VAL A 49 -10.36 -8.67 -1.48
C VAL A 49 -11.14 -9.77 -2.19
N THR A 50 -11.91 -9.45 -3.22
CA THR A 50 -12.66 -10.44 -4.00
C THR A 50 -11.71 -11.48 -4.62
N LEU A 51 -10.67 -11.03 -5.32
CA LEU A 51 -9.68 -11.92 -5.92
C LEU A 51 -9.00 -12.79 -4.86
N ALA A 52 -8.66 -12.23 -3.69
CA ALA A 52 -8.00 -12.96 -2.61
C ALA A 52 -8.90 -14.03 -1.96
N ILE A 53 -10.23 -13.82 -1.94
CA ILE A 53 -11.20 -14.83 -1.46
C ILE A 53 -11.27 -16.01 -2.42
N GLU A 54 -11.22 -15.74 -3.72
CA GLU A 54 -11.37 -16.74 -4.78
C GLU A 54 -10.13 -17.62 -4.99
N ASN A 55 -8.96 -17.16 -4.54
CA ASN A 55 -7.67 -17.80 -4.82
C ASN A 55 -6.89 -18.11 -3.54
N GLU A 56 -6.38 -19.33 -3.40
CA GLU A 56 -5.75 -19.80 -2.16
C GLU A 56 -4.40 -19.16 -1.85
N ASN A 57 -3.58 -18.91 -2.87
CA ASN A 57 -2.26 -18.27 -2.79
C ASN A 57 -2.31 -16.74 -2.80
N LEU A 58 -3.49 -16.14 -2.92
CA LEU A 58 -3.64 -14.70 -2.97
C LEU A 58 -4.15 -14.15 -1.63
N PHE A 59 -3.54 -13.06 -1.19
CA PHE A 59 -3.92 -12.26 -0.03
C PHE A 59 -4.12 -10.81 -0.48
N ALA A 60 -4.75 -10.00 0.36
CA ALA A 60 -5.03 -8.61 0.04
C ALA A 60 -4.49 -7.65 1.11
N MET A 61 -4.17 -6.43 0.70
CA MET A 61 -4.13 -5.26 1.56
C MET A 61 -5.07 -4.20 1.00
N VAL A 62 -5.64 -3.39 1.89
CA VAL A 62 -6.64 -2.37 1.54
C VAL A 62 -6.22 -1.01 2.08
N GLY A 63 -6.44 0.04 1.30
CA GLY A 63 -6.05 1.39 1.67
C GLY A 63 -6.31 2.42 0.58
N VAL A 64 -5.85 3.63 0.85
CA VAL A 64 -5.89 4.78 -0.05
C VAL A 64 -4.45 5.23 -0.31
N HIS A 65 -4.01 5.06 -1.55
CA HIS A 65 -2.71 5.48 -2.02
C HIS A 65 -2.57 7.01 -1.96
N PRO A 66 -1.38 7.56 -1.63
CA PRO A 66 -1.16 9.01 -1.53
C PRO A 66 -1.56 9.81 -2.77
N ILE A 67 -1.44 9.24 -3.97
CA ILE A 67 -1.94 9.87 -5.20
C ILE A 67 -3.47 9.97 -5.16
N ASN A 68 -4.15 8.83 -4.97
CA ASN A 68 -5.61 8.77 -4.94
C ASN A 68 -6.22 9.55 -3.76
N ALA A 69 -5.45 9.88 -2.72
CA ALA A 69 -5.90 10.74 -1.63
C ALA A 69 -6.14 12.20 -2.06
N VAL A 70 -5.55 12.67 -3.16
CA VAL A 70 -5.61 14.10 -3.54
C VAL A 70 -5.83 14.36 -5.03
N SER A 71 -5.57 13.38 -5.88
CA SER A 71 -5.66 13.52 -7.33
C SER A 71 -6.04 12.19 -8.00
N VAL A 72 -6.26 12.25 -9.31
CA VAL A 72 -6.39 11.06 -10.15
C VAL A 72 -4.98 10.63 -10.52
N ASP A 73 -4.69 9.33 -10.41
CA ASP A 73 -3.42 8.79 -10.85
C ASP A 73 -3.31 8.89 -12.38
N PRO A 74 -2.29 9.60 -12.92
CA PRO A 74 -2.11 9.72 -14.37
C PRO A 74 -1.74 8.40 -15.06
N ASP A 75 -1.25 7.40 -14.31
CA ASP A 75 -0.82 6.10 -14.86
C ASP A 75 -1.94 5.04 -14.81
N ASP A 76 -3.05 5.34 -14.14
CA ASP A 76 -4.22 4.44 -14.08
C ASP A 76 -5.00 4.43 -15.39
N ILE A 77 -5.33 3.23 -15.89
CA ILE A 77 -6.25 3.05 -17.03
C ILE A 77 -7.67 3.46 -16.65
N GLU A 78 -8.09 3.17 -15.42
CA GLU A 78 -9.41 3.52 -14.89
C GLU A 78 -9.31 4.73 -13.95
N THR A 79 -10.03 5.80 -14.27
CA THR A 79 -10.06 7.01 -13.44
C THR A 79 -11.12 6.93 -12.35
N PHE A 80 -10.71 7.17 -11.10
CA PHE A 80 -11.58 7.31 -9.95
C PHE A 80 -11.46 8.70 -9.33
N PRO A 81 -12.53 9.28 -8.76
CA PRO A 81 -12.43 10.54 -8.03
C PRO A 81 -11.49 10.38 -6.82
N PRO A 82 -10.75 11.43 -6.44
CA PRO A 82 -9.88 11.38 -5.27
C PRO A 82 -10.65 11.10 -3.98
N GLU A 83 -10.05 10.32 -3.09
CA GLU A 83 -10.54 10.02 -1.74
C GLU A 83 -9.84 10.91 -0.71
N THR A 84 -10.25 12.19 -0.70
CA THR A 84 -9.63 13.21 0.17
C THR A 84 -9.92 13.02 1.66
N THR A 85 -10.81 12.10 2.01
CA THR A 85 -11.07 11.64 3.37
C THR A 85 -11.10 10.12 3.41
N PHE A 86 -10.63 9.56 4.51
CA PHE A 86 -10.63 8.11 4.71
C PHE A 86 -11.99 7.61 5.21
N ASP A 87 -12.56 6.63 4.52
CA ASP A 87 -13.82 5.98 4.92
C ASP A 87 -13.54 4.78 5.82
N HIS A 88 -13.35 5.07 7.12
CA HIS A 88 -12.95 4.06 8.10
C HIS A 88 -13.86 2.82 8.08
N GLU A 89 -15.18 2.99 8.11
CA GLU A 89 -16.14 1.87 8.14
C GLU A 89 -16.03 0.96 6.91
N PHE A 90 -15.83 1.53 5.72
CA PHE A 90 -15.62 0.75 4.50
C PHE A 90 -14.36 -0.11 4.60
N TYR A 91 -13.22 0.51 4.92
CA TYR A 91 -11.95 -0.19 4.97
C TYR A 91 -11.86 -1.17 6.15
N TYR A 92 -12.45 -0.83 7.30
CA TYR A 92 -12.60 -1.71 8.45
C TYR A 92 -13.37 -2.98 8.05
N THR A 93 -14.52 -2.83 7.40
CA THR A 93 -15.35 -3.96 6.96
C THR A 93 -14.58 -4.90 6.04
N LEU A 94 -13.83 -4.37 5.06
CA LEU A 94 -12.98 -5.18 4.19
C LEU A 94 -11.87 -5.89 4.98
N ALA A 95 -11.21 -5.16 5.88
CA ALA A 95 -10.06 -5.66 6.63
C ALA A 95 -10.40 -6.74 7.67
N LEU A 96 -11.68 -6.91 8.04
CA LEU A 96 -12.14 -8.05 8.85
C LEU A 96 -12.00 -9.39 8.13
N ASN A 97 -11.90 -9.42 6.79
CA ASN A 97 -11.72 -10.67 6.07
C ASN A 97 -10.33 -11.27 6.37
N LYS A 98 -10.29 -12.59 6.64
CA LYS A 98 -9.05 -13.33 6.94
C LYS A 98 -7.99 -13.28 5.83
N LYS A 99 -8.40 -12.99 4.59
CA LYS A 99 -7.51 -12.83 3.43
C LYS A 99 -6.88 -11.45 3.37
N VAL A 100 -7.39 -10.47 4.11
CA VAL A 100 -6.75 -9.15 4.24
C VAL A 100 -5.67 -9.20 5.30
N VAL A 101 -4.42 -9.11 4.87
CA VAL A 101 -3.24 -9.30 5.73
C VAL A 101 -2.64 -7.99 6.22
N GLY A 102 -3.06 -6.83 5.68
CA GLY A 102 -2.78 -5.55 6.31
C GLY A 102 -3.40 -4.34 5.61
N ILE A 103 -2.94 -3.15 5.98
CA ILE A 103 -3.50 -1.85 5.58
C ILE A 103 -2.49 -1.09 4.71
N GLY A 104 -2.98 -0.47 3.64
CA GLY A 104 -2.19 0.18 2.61
C GLY A 104 -2.61 -0.29 1.22
N GLU A 105 -2.15 0.34 0.16
CA GLU A 105 -0.97 1.22 0.12
C GLU A 105 -1.23 2.61 0.71
N CYS A 106 -0.36 3.11 1.60
CA CYS A 106 -0.52 4.41 2.26
C CYS A 106 0.81 5.13 2.43
N GLY A 107 0.80 6.44 2.72
CA GLY A 107 2.03 7.21 2.96
C GLY A 107 2.04 8.52 2.18
N PHE A 108 3.13 8.78 1.48
CA PHE A 108 3.39 10.05 0.81
C PHE A 108 3.98 9.88 -0.59
N ASP A 109 3.40 10.59 -1.56
CA ASP A 109 3.96 10.78 -2.89
C ASP A 109 4.06 12.27 -3.21
N TYR A 110 5.29 12.77 -3.27
CA TYR A 110 5.63 14.15 -3.66
C TYR A 110 6.20 14.24 -5.09
N PHE A 111 6.22 13.12 -5.81
CA PHE A 111 6.64 13.06 -7.21
C PHE A 111 5.49 13.41 -8.15
N HIS A 112 4.30 12.87 -7.86
CA HIS A 112 3.08 13.09 -8.62
C HIS A 112 2.23 14.21 -8.04
N ASN A 113 2.27 14.38 -6.72
CA ASN A 113 1.61 15.49 -6.04
C ASN A 113 2.64 16.53 -5.59
N SER A 114 2.24 17.79 -5.49
CA SER A 114 3.10 18.83 -4.92
C SER A 114 3.00 18.89 -3.39
N ASP A 115 4.00 19.46 -2.75
CA ASP A 115 4.09 19.62 -1.28
C ASP A 115 2.86 20.27 -0.64
N ILE A 116 2.07 21.06 -1.39
CA ILE A 116 0.83 21.68 -0.89
C ILE A 116 -0.23 20.65 -0.51
N THR A 117 -0.14 19.44 -1.06
CA THR A 117 -1.06 18.33 -0.78
C THR A 117 -0.72 17.56 0.50
N TYR A 118 0.38 17.94 1.17
CA TYR A 118 0.89 17.27 2.36
C TYR A 118 -0.18 17.06 3.43
N GLU A 119 -0.97 18.10 3.77
CA GLU A 119 -1.93 17.97 4.88
C GLU A 119 -3.01 16.93 4.58
N THR A 120 -3.53 16.89 3.35
CA THR A 120 -4.54 15.88 2.97
C THR A 120 -3.94 14.48 2.94
N GLN A 121 -2.74 14.30 2.36
CA GLN A 121 -2.06 13.00 2.38
C GLN A 121 -1.78 12.55 3.84
N ARG A 122 -1.36 13.48 4.70
CA ARG A 122 -1.10 13.22 6.12
C ARG A 122 -2.36 12.80 6.87
N GLU A 123 -3.48 13.51 6.69
CA GLU A 123 -4.74 13.17 7.35
C GLU A 123 -5.21 11.76 6.94
N VAL A 124 -5.19 11.45 5.65
CA VAL A 124 -5.55 10.12 5.13
C VAL A 124 -4.57 9.04 5.62
N PHE A 125 -3.28 9.35 5.74
CA PHE A 125 -2.28 8.43 6.26
C PHE A 125 -2.49 8.14 7.76
N LEU A 126 -2.80 9.16 8.57
CA LEU A 126 -3.07 9.01 10.00
C LEU A 126 -4.28 8.12 10.27
N GLU A 127 -5.37 8.27 9.50
CA GLU A 127 -6.55 7.41 9.61
C GLU A 127 -6.25 5.95 9.24
N GLN A 128 -5.40 5.72 8.23
CA GLN A 128 -4.94 4.38 7.88
C GLN A 128 -4.07 3.75 8.97
N ILE A 129 -3.19 4.54 9.61
CA ILE A 129 -2.41 4.10 10.78
C ILE A 129 -3.35 3.74 11.95
N ALA A 130 -4.37 4.56 12.21
CA ALA A 130 -5.35 4.29 13.25
C ALA A 130 -6.08 2.96 13.02
N LEU A 131 -6.54 2.71 11.79
CA LEU A 131 -7.17 1.44 11.42
C LEU A 131 -6.19 0.25 11.55
N ALA A 132 -4.95 0.42 11.12
CA ALA A 132 -3.93 -0.63 11.24
C ALA A 132 -3.64 -0.98 12.71
N ASN A 133 -3.56 0.03 13.58
CA ASN A 133 -3.42 -0.14 15.02
C ASN A 133 -4.62 -0.87 15.63
N GLU A 134 -5.84 -0.46 15.28
CA GLU A 134 -7.09 -1.06 15.76
C GLU A 134 -7.15 -2.56 15.44
N LEU A 135 -6.83 -2.91 14.19
CA LEU A 135 -6.89 -4.29 13.70
C LEU A 135 -5.61 -5.08 13.93
N LYS A 136 -4.57 -4.46 14.51
CA LYS A 136 -3.22 -5.02 14.72
C LYS A 136 -2.64 -5.61 13.44
N LYS A 137 -2.80 -4.87 12.35
CA LYS A 137 -2.39 -5.26 11.00
C LYS A 137 -1.16 -4.43 10.56
N PRO A 138 -0.20 -5.02 9.85
CA PRO A 138 0.95 -4.29 9.35
C PRO A 138 0.55 -3.27 8.27
N LEU A 139 1.40 -2.26 8.09
CA LEU A 139 1.27 -1.21 7.06
C LEU A 139 2.07 -1.56 5.79
N MET A 140 1.54 -1.21 4.62
CA MET A 140 2.28 -1.14 3.35
C MET A 140 2.47 0.32 2.95
N LEU A 141 3.72 0.78 3.00
CA LEU A 141 4.07 2.19 2.86
C LEU A 141 4.60 2.51 1.47
N HIS A 142 4.02 3.52 0.83
CA HIS A 142 4.54 4.19 -0.36
C HIS A 142 5.17 5.51 0.04
N LEU A 143 6.47 5.67 -0.21
CA LEU A 143 7.22 6.86 0.15
C LEU A 143 8.04 7.34 -1.05
N ARG A 144 7.60 8.42 -1.69
CA ARG A 144 8.23 8.95 -2.90
C ARG A 144 8.52 10.44 -2.77
N ASN A 145 9.80 10.79 -2.88
CA ASN A 145 10.26 12.18 -2.91
C ASN A 145 9.94 12.84 -4.27
N SER A 146 9.97 14.17 -4.29
CA SER A 146 9.84 14.96 -5.50
C SER A 146 10.91 14.65 -6.56
N LYS A 147 10.59 14.92 -7.83
CA LYS A 147 11.45 14.65 -8.99
C LYS A 147 12.85 15.27 -8.89
N ASP A 148 12.94 16.47 -8.31
CA ASP A 148 14.18 17.22 -8.17
C ASP A 148 14.84 17.03 -6.79
N GLY A 149 14.23 16.23 -5.92
CA GLY A 149 14.68 15.98 -4.54
C GLY A 149 14.60 17.21 -3.65
N ARG A 150 13.82 18.24 -4.02
CA ARG A 150 13.64 19.47 -3.25
C ARG A 150 12.29 19.48 -2.55
N GLY A 151 12.18 20.30 -1.51
CA GLY A 151 10.95 20.41 -0.73
C GLY A 151 10.87 19.35 0.36
N ARG A 152 9.69 18.79 0.55
CA ARG A 152 9.44 17.76 1.58
C ARG A 152 10.14 16.44 1.26
N ASN A 153 10.42 15.66 2.31
CA ASN A 153 11.03 14.34 2.20
C ASN A 153 10.06 13.29 2.76
N ALA A 154 9.50 12.47 1.87
CA ALA A 154 8.48 11.47 2.19
C ALA A 154 8.95 10.48 3.26
N TYR A 155 10.23 10.11 3.25
CA TYR A 155 10.79 9.18 4.23
C TYR A 155 10.87 9.82 5.62
N GLU A 156 11.28 11.09 5.70
CA GLU A 156 11.38 11.80 6.98
C GLU A 156 9.99 12.12 7.56
N ASP A 157 9.07 12.57 6.71
CA ASP A 157 7.70 12.87 7.13
C ASP A 157 6.97 11.61 7.63
N ALA A 158 7.10 10.50 6.91
CA ALA A 158 6.54 9.23 7.37
C ALA A 158 7.21 8.73 8.65
N TYR A 159 8.54 8.83 8.76
CA TYR A 159 9.26 8.39 9.95
C TYR A 159 8.78 9.10 11.22
N GLU A 160 8.66 10.44 11.18
CA GLU A 160 8.21 11.21 12.36
C GLU A 160 6.79 10.83 12.78
N ILE A 161 5.89 10.59 11.82
CA ILE A 161 4.51 10.13 12.10
C ILE A 161 4.52 8.70 12.67
N LEU A 162 5.21 7.76 12.01
CA LEU A 162 5.21 6.36 12.41
C LEU A 162 5.78 6.18 13.81
N LYS A 163 6.81 6.95 14.16
CA LYS A 163 7.45 6.92 15.48
C LYS A 163 6.48 7.28 16.62
N THR A 164 5.52 8.18 16.39
CA THR A 164 4.59 8.62 17.43
C THR A 164 3.23 7.94 17.35
N GLU A 165 2.75 7.62 16.16
CA GLU A 165 1.36 7.18 15.93
C GLU A 165 1.23 5.67 15.70
N ALA A 166 2.21 5.01 15.05
CA ALA A 166 2.09 3.60 14.71
C ALA A 166 2.43 2.69 15.90
N ARG A 167 1.68 1.59 16.04
CA ARG A 167 1.86 0.51 17.04
C ARG A 167 2.00 -0.87 16.40
N VAL A 168 2.11 -0.89 15.08
CA VAL A 168 2.25 -2.07 14.23
C VAL A 168 3.52 -1.95 13.39
N SER A 169 4.02 -3.08 12.91
CA SER A 169 5.10 -3.11 11.93
C SER A 169 4.60 -2.72 10.53
N GLY A 170 5.50 -2.64 9.56
CA GLY A 170 5.13 -2.44 8.17
C GLY A 170 6.29 -2.72 7.21
N ASN A 171 6.00 -2.55 5.93
CA ASN A 171 6.98 -2.60 4.85
C ASN A 171 7.00 -1.25 4.14
N VAL A 172 8.19 -0.67 3.94
CA VAL A 172 8.39 0.42 2.98
C VAL A 172 8.65 -0.21 1.62
N HIS A 173 7.63 -0.18 0.78
CA HIS A 173 7.70 -0.81 -0.52
C HIS A 173 8.47 0.06 -1.52
N PHE A 174 9.03 -0.58 -2.55
CA PHE A 174 9.77 0.10 -3.62
C PHE A 174 10.83 1.07 -3.07
N TYR A 175 11.63 0.59 -2.12
CA TYR A 175 12.53 1.45 -1.36
C TYR A 175 13.64 2.05 -2.23
N ALA A 176 13.67 3.38 -2.30
CA ALA A 176 14.64 4.14 -3.11
C ALA A 176 15.36 5.25 -2.29
N GLY A 177 15.28 5.17 -0.95
CA GLY A 177 15.95 6.10 -0.03
C GLY A 177 17.41 5.72 0.27
N THR A 178 18.06 6.47 1.16
CA THR A 178 19.45 6.17 1.57
C THR A 178 19.50 5.07 2.63
N TYR A 179 20.68 4.51 2.91
CA TYR A 179 20.82 3.53 4.00
C TYR A 179 20.45 4.13 5.37
N GLU A 180 20.81 5.38 5.62
CA GLU A 180 20.53 6.08 6.88
C GLU A 180 19.03 6.23 7.12
N GLN A 181 18.27 6.48 6.05
CA GLN A 181 16.80 6.50 6.11
C GLN A 181 16.24 5.10 6.38
N ALA A 182 16.76 4.06 5.71
CA ALA A 182 16.31 2.68 5.89
C ALA A 182 16.52 2.22 7.35
N LYS A 183 17.66 2.59 7.93
CA LYS A 183 17.99 2.27 9.33
C LYS A 183 16.94 2.80 10.29
N LYS A 184 16.39 4.00 10.06
CA LYS A 184 15.31 4.57 10.89
C LYS A 184 14.07 3.66 10.90
N PHE A 185 13.68 3.14 9.73
CA PHE A 185 12.55 2.21 9.62
C PHE A 185 12.85 0.86 10.29
N PHE A 186 14.08 0.35 10.17
CA PHE A 186 14.50 -0.87 10.88
C PHE A 186 14.44 -0.72 12.40
N ASP A 187 14.86 0.44 12.92
CA ASP A 187 14.80 0.75 14.35
C ASP A 187 13.34 0.82 14.87
N LEU A 188 12.36 1.06 13.99
CA LEU A 188 10.92 0.98 14.28
C LEU A 188 10.31 -0.42 14.08
N GLY A 189 11.09 -1.42 13.65
CA GLY A 189 10.60 -2.77 13.37
C GLY A 189 9.93 -2.93 12.00
N TYR A 190 10.21 -2.02 11.06
CA TYR A 190 9.72 -2.09 9.68
C TYR A 190 10.74 -2.82 8.80
N ALA A 191 10.27 -3.37 7.70
CA ALA A 191 11.10 -3.87 6.61
C ALA A 191 11.10 -2.89 5.43
N VAL A 192 12.06 -3.04 4.53
CA VAL A 192 12.04 -2.39 3.21
C VAL A 192 12.02 -3.47 2.14
N SER A 193 11.39 -3.22 1.00
CA SER A 193 11.43 -4.13 -0.15
C SER A 193 12.00 -3.46 -1.39
N PHE A 194 12.60 -4.28 -2.24
CA PHE A 194 13.21 -3.88 -3.50
C PHE A 194 12.49 -4.59 -4.63
N THR A 195 12.30 -3.89 -5.74
CA THR A 195 11.67 -4.44 -6.94
C THR A 195 12.71 -4.66 -8.04
N GLY A 196 12.27 -5.12 -9.21
CA GLY A 196 13.16 -5.36 -10.35
C GLY A 196 13.56 -4.12 -11.16
N VAL A 197 13.19 -2.90 -10.73
CA VAL A 197 13.43 -1.63 -11.43
C VAL A 197 14.79 -1.05 -11.08
#